data_AF-A0AA88MXH6-F1
#
_entry.id   AF-A0AA88MXH6-F1
#
_cell.length_a   1.000
_cell.length_b   1.000
_cell.length_c   1.000
_cell.angle_alpha   90.00
_cell.angle_beta   90.00
_cell.angle_gamma   90.00
#
_symmetry.space_group_name_H-M   'P 1'
#
loop_
_entity.id
_entity.type
_entity.pdbx_description
1 polymer ?
#
loop_
_entity_poly.entity_id
_entity_poly.type
_entity_poly.pdbx_seq_one_letter_code
_entity_poly.pdbx_strand_id
1 'polypeptide(L)'
;MLKDDKTMTCAVDKRSTFYGLPGQHCCGGEIFRPDDEICCNGHRHPKGKNVYCCGVNAYNIEDPHMKCCSGTLYNVTSLDNHGHNAQCCGSLLQSPKDVCCSSDEEQLLYSAKTGFRCCGHHYYNTSLWSCCAGMLRPVHQPGHHEGKRIKVHIGIVESVSPHSIVFSTVLKINGRTGSVRAVSPHYILKLSDHCSSPKLTPGKTYFFNDANVFTDFNQENILHSVHLIFAKCYRP
;
A
#
# COMPACT_ATOMS: atom_id res chain seq x y z
N MET A 1 -4.63 -11.98 -65.27
CA MET A 1 -3.97 -12.26 -63.97
C MET A 1 -3.78 -10.93 -63.26
N LEU A 2 -4.76 -10.49 -62.47
CA LEU A 2 -4.59 -9.39 -61.53
C LEU A 2 -4.23 -10.02 -60.19
N LYS A 3 -3.01 -9.78 -59.70
CA LYS A 3 -2.57 -10.23 -58.38
C LYS A 3 -3.22 -9.30 -57.35
N ASP A 4 -4.19 -9.80 -56.60
CA ASP A 4 -4.71 -9.15 -55.39
C ASP A 4 -3.61 -9.13 -54.33
N ASP A 5 -2.82 -8.06 -54.31
CA ASP A 5 -1.83 -7.80 -53.25
C ASP A 5 -2.54 -7.21 -52.03
N LYS A 6 -3.26 -8.06 -51.28
CA LYS A 6 -3.77 -7.72 -49.95
C LYS A 6 -2.60 -7.66 -48.96
N THR A 7 -1.88 -6.55 -48.98
CA THR A 7 -0.94 -6.19 -47.94
C THR A 7 -1.70 -6.07 -46.61
N MET A 8 -1.51 -7.05 -45.73
CA MET A 8 -2.09 -7.02 -44.38
C MET A 8 -1.55 -5.81 -43.63
N THR A 9 -2.44 -5.02 -43.05
CA THR A 9 -2.09 -3.87 -42.22
C THR A 9 -2.60 -4.12 -40.81
N CYS A 10 -1.73 -4.09 -39.81
CA CYS A 10 -2.15 -4.09 -38.40
C CYS A 10 -2.73 -2.71 -38.07
N ALA A 11 -4.03 -2.54 -38.34
CA ALA A 11 -4.75 -1.30 -38.07
C ALA A 11 -5.36 -1.32 -36.66
N VAL A 12 -4.98 -0.34 -35.83
CA VAL A 12 -5.62 -0.05 -34.55
C VAL A 12 -6.81 0.88 -34.83
N ASP A 13 -7.98 0.34 -35.20
CA ASP A 13 -9.20 1.14 -35.25
C ASP A 13 -10.38 0.40 -34.62
N LYS A 14 -11.35 1.16 -34.08
CA LYS A 14 -12.36 0.76 -33.08
C LYS A 14 -13.40 -0.30 -33.51
N ARG A 15 -13.15 -1.05 -34.60
CA ARG A 15 -14.07 -2.07 -35.15
C ARG A 15 -13.38 -3.30 -35.76
N SER A 16 -12.07 -3.50 -35.56
CA SER A 16 -11.22 -4.44 -36.33
C SER A 16 -11.63 -5.92 -36.27
N THR A 17 -12.26 -6.39 -37.36
CA THR A 17 -12.32 -7.82 -37.71
C THR A 17 -11.03 -8.19 -38.45
N PHE A 18 -10.23 -9.08 -37.89
CA PHE A 18 -8.97 -9.54 -38.48
C PHE A 18 -9.21 -10.55 -39.61
N TYR A 19 -8.67 -10.30 -40.79
CA TYR A 19 -8.52 -11.30 -41.85
C TYR A 19 -7.03 -11.59 -42.05
N GLY A 20 -6.44 -12.30 -41.08
CA GLY A 20 -5.06 -12.76 -41.15
C GLY A 20 -4.95 -14.11 -41.88
N LEU A 21 -3.85 -14.33 -42.60
CA LEU A 21 -3.45 -15.68 -42.98
C LEU A 21 -3.24 -16.52 -41.70
N PRO A 22 -3.51 -17.85 -41.71
CA PRO A 22 -3.28 -18.71 -40.56
C PRO A 22 -1.84 -18.57 -40.02
N GLY A 23 -1.70 -18.33 -38.72
CA GLY A 23 -0.40 -18.20 -38.04
C GLY A 23 0.21 -16.79 -38.02
N GLN A 24 -0.48 -15.77 -38.52
CA GLN A 24 -0.02 -14.37 -38.44
C GLN A 24 -0.77 -13.58 -37.37
N HIS A 25 -0.03 -12.88 -36.51
CA HIS A 25 -0.56 -12.09 -35.40
C HIS A 25 -0.04 -10.66 -35.46
N CYS A 26 -0.70 -9.73 -34.78
CA CYS A 26 -0.24 -8.35 -34.67
C CYS A 26 0.47 -8.10 -33.33
N CYS A 27 1.58 -7.38 -33.39
CA CYS A 27 2.31 -6.86 -32.26
C CYS A 27 2.50 -5.36 -32.46
N GLY A 28 1.78 -4.54 -31.69
CA GLY A 28 1.72 -3.10 -31.96
C GLY A 28 1.12 -2.83 -33.34
N GLY A 29 1.92 -2.24 -34.23
CA GLY A 29 1.54 -1.91 -35.61
C GLY A 29 2.07 -2.88 -36.67
N GLU A 30 2.72 -3.98 -36.27
CA GLU A 30 3.42 -4.88 -37.20
C GLU A 30 2.94 -6.33 -37.07
N ILE A 31 3.02 -7.08 -38.16
CA ILE A 31 2.69 -8.51 -38.19
C ILE A 31 3.89 -9.30 -37.70
N PHE A 32 3.65 -10.34 -36.91
CA PHE A 32 4.67 -11.27 -36.43
C PHE A 32 4.17 -12.72 -36.51
N ARG A 33 5.10 -13.67 -36.54
CA ARG A 33 4.81 -15.11 -36.45
C ARG A 33 5.08 -15.62 -35.03
N PRO A 34 4.07 -16.08 -34.28
CA PRO A 34 4.30 -16.58 -32.92
C PRO A 34 5.19 -17.82 -32.81
N ASP A 35 5.43 -18.51 -33.93
CA ASP A 35 6.36 -19.65 -33.97
C ASP A 35 7.81 -19.19 -33.88
N ASP A 36 8.13 -18.02 -34.44
CA ASP A 36 9.49 -17.49 -34.57
C ASP A 36 9.77 -16.32 -33.61
N GLU A 37 8.72 -15.63 -33.17
CA GLU A 37 8.80 -14.34 -32.48
C GLU A 37 7.87 -14.28 -31.25
N ILE A 38 8.20 -13.40 -30.30
CA ILE A 38 7.38 -13.05 -29.14
C ILE A 38 7.08 -11.54 -29.16
N CYS A 39 5.86 -11.16 -28.75
CA CYS A 39 5.44 -9.77 -28.65
C CYS A 39 5.43 -9.31 -27.18
N CYS A 40 6.27 -8.33 -26.84
CA CYS A 40 6.37 -7.74 -25.51
C CYS A 40 5.90 -6.29 -25.54
N ASN A 41 4.71 -6.02 -25.00
CA ASN A 41 4.09 -4.68 -24.98
C ASN A 41 4.16 -3.92 -26.32
N GLY A 42 3.91 -4.63 -27.43
CA GLY A 42 3.91 -4.03 -28.77
C GLY A 42 5.25 -4.06 -29.51
N HIS A 43 6.30 -4.63 -28.90
CA HIS A 43 7.62 -4.82 -29.53
C HIS A 43 7.87 -6.29 -29.85
N ARG A 44 8.29 -6.57 -31.08
CA ARG A 44 8.64 -7.92 -31.55
C ARG A 44 10.06 -8.28 -31.15
N HIS A 45 10.25 -9.50 -30.65
CA HIS A 45 11.56 -10.06 -30.31
C HIS A 45 11.68 -11.48 -30.84
N PRO A 46 12.89 -11.98 -31.12
CA PRO A 46 13.10 -13.38 -31.46
C PRO A 46 12.62 -14.29 -30.34
N LYS A 47 11.90 -15.36 -30.69
CA LYS A 47 11.50 -16.39 -29.74
C LYS A 47 12.68 -17.31 -29.46
N GLY A 48 12.89 -17.61 -28.19
CA GLY A 48 13.86 -18.60 -27.73
C GLY A 48 13.24 -19.48 -26.66
N LYS A 49 13.86 -20.63 -26.37
CA LYS A 49 13.33 -21.65 -25.44
C LYS A 49 12.93 -21.10 -24.06
N ASN A 50 13.67 -20.12 -23.56
CA ASN A 50 13.52 -19.54 -22.23
C ASN A 50 13.39 -18.01 -22.27
N VAL A 51 12.92 -17.47 -23.40
CA VAL A 51 12.76 -16.02 -23.58
C VAL A 51 11.37 -15.58 -23.12
N TYR A 52 11.32 -14.63 -22.18
CA TYR A 52 10.09 -14.09 -21.62
C TYR A 52 10.08 -12.56 -21.70
N CYS A 53 8.88 -11.98 -21.67
CA CYS A 53 8.72 -10.54 -21.67
C CYS A 53 8.93 -9.94 -20.27
N CYS A 54 9.66 -8.82 -20.25
CA CYS A 54 9.77 -7.90 -19.13
C CYS A 54 9.45 -6.49 -19.65
N GLY A 55 8.19 -6.10 -19.53
CA GLY A 55 7.70 -4.85 -20.13
C GLY A 55 7.81 -4.91 -21.66
N VAL A 56 8.56 -3.99 -22.25
CA VAL A 56 8.82 -3.94 -23.70
C VAL A 56 9.97 -4.84 -24.16
N ASN A 57 10.77 -5.35 -23.23
CA ASN A 57 11.96 -6.15 -23.55
C ASN A 57 11.66 -7.64 -23.47
N ALA A 58 12.35 -8.43 -24.29
CA ALA A 58 12.42 -9.88 -24.12
C ALA A 58 13.79 -10.27 -23.55
N TYR A 59 13.83 -11.22 -22.62
CA TYR A 59 15.08 -11.67 -22.01
C TYR A 59 15.03 -13.16 -21.67
N ASN A 60 16.20 -13.79 -21.56
CA ASN A 60 16.29 -15.18 -21.14
C ASN A 60 16.13 -15.28 -19.61
N ILE A 61 15.10 -15.97 -19.13
CA ILE A 61 14.84 -16.14 -17.69
C ILE A 61 15.90 -16.99 -16.97
N GLU A 62 16.67 -17.79 -17.72
CA GLU A 62 17.79 -18.56 -17.19
C GLU A 62 19.09 -17.74 -17.10
N ASP A 63 19.14 -16.52 -17.66
CA ASP A 63 20.32 -15.67 -17.52
C ASP A 63 20.41 -15.15 -16.08
N PRO A 64 21.41 -15.59 -15.30
CA PRO A 64 21.53 -15.20 -13.90
C PRO A 64 21.87 -13.71 -13.72
N HIS A 65 22.31 -13.03 -14.78
CA HIS A 65 22.66 -11.62 -14.77
C HIS A 65 21.47 -10.73 -15.07
N MET A 66 20.29 -11.30 -15.35
CA MET A 66 19.11 -10.54 -15.74
C MET A 66 17.96 -10.82 -14.77
N LYS A 67 17.34 -9.74 -14.28
CA LYS A 67 16.20 -9.83 -13.37
C LYS A 67 15.08 -8.92 -13.86
N CYS A 68 13.87 -9.45 -13.98
CA CYS A 68 12.68 -8.65 -14.24
C CYS A 68 11.93 -8.35 -12.93
N CYS A 69 11.66 -7.07 -12.68
CA CYS A 69 10.83 -6.61 -11.56
C CYS A 69 9.64 -5.81 -12.10
N SER A 70 8.44 -6.40 -12.04
CA SER A 70 7.17 -5.79 -12.48
C SER A 70 7.25 -5.04 -13.83
N GLY A 71 7.94 -5.64 -14.81
CA GLY A 71 8.09 -5.08 -16.16
C GLY A 71 9.36 -4.24 -16.39
N THR A 72 10.15 -3.96 -15.35
CA THR A 72 11.46 -3.32 -15.47
C THR A 72 12.56 -4.35 -15.46
N LEU A 73 13.40 -4.35 -16.50
CA LEU A 73 14.49 -5.30 -16.67
C LEU A 73 15.80 -4.73 -16.12
N TYR A 74 16.45 -5.46 -15.21
CA TYR A 74 17.69 -5.09 -14.56
C TYR A 74 18.84 -6.02 -14.95
N ASN A 75 20.03 -5.44 -15.12
CA ASN A 75 21.28 -6.17 -15.20
C ASN A 75 21.91 -6.25 -13.80
N VAL A 76 22.02 -7.46 -13.26
CA VAL A 76 22.51 -7.75 -11.90
C VAL A 76 23.95 -8.25 -11.85
N THR A 77 24.72 -8.09 -12.94
CA THR A 77 26.15 -8.47 -13.00
C THR A 77 27.00 -7.76 -11.94
N SER A 78 26.56 -6.60 -11.44
CA SER A 78 27.28 -5.77 -10.47
C SER A 78 26.86 -5.93 -9.00
N LEU A 79 25.88 -6.78 -8.68
CA LEU A 79 25.53 -7.08 -7.28
C LEU A 79 26.35 -8.29 -6.77
N ASP A 80 27.50 -7.99 -6.15
CA ASP A 80 28.43 -8.88 -5.43
C ASP A 80 27.94 -10.31 -5.14
N ASN A 81 28.60 -11.37 -5.65
CA ASN A 81 28.53 -12.83 -5.32
C ASN A 81 27.18 -13.50 -4.98
N HIS A 82 26.08 -12.75 -4.98
CA HIS A 82 24.73 -13.08 -4.52
C HIS A 82 23.69 -12.58 -5.53
N GLY A 83 24.09 -12.18 -6.74
CA GLY A 83 23.20 -11.71 -7.81
C GLY A 83 22.02 -12.65 -8.10
N HIS A 84 22.18 -13.96 -7.84
CA HIS A 84 21.12 -14.96 -7.91
C HIS A 84 19.96 -14.74 -6.91
N ASN A 85 20.21 -14.05 -5.80
CA ASN A 85 19.23 -13.75 -4.75
C ASN A 85 18.67 -12.32 -4.83
N ALA A 86 18.94 -11.58 -5.91
CA ALA A 86 18.37 -10.24 -6.06
C ALA A 86 16.82 -10.32 -6.06
N GLN A 87 16.22 -9.64 -5.09
CA GLN A 87 14.77 -9.61 -4.89
C GLN A 87 14.18 -8.35 -5.51
N CYS A 88 12.91 -8.41 -5.86
CA CYS A 88 12.18 -7.26 -6.34
C CYS A 88 11.35 -6.66 -5.21
N CYS A 89 11.30 -5.32 -5.17
CA CYS A 89 10.36 -4.56 -4.38
C CYS A 89 9.48 -3.77 -5.37
N GLY A 90 8.31 -4.32 -5.72
CA GLY A 90 7.51 -3.81 -6.82
C GLY A 90 8.27 -3.84 -8.15
N SER A 91 8.47 -2.68 -8.77
CA SER A 91 9.24 -2.52 -10.01
C SER A 91 10.73 -2.27 -9.79
N LEU A 92 11.18 -2.17 -8.53
CA LEU A 92 12.56 -1.85 -8.17
C LEU A 92 13.34 -3.10 -7.78
N LEU A 93 14.62 -3.11 -8.10
CA LEU A 93 15.55 -4.14 -7.64
C LEU A 93 16.04 -3.82 -6.23
N GLN A 94 15.90 -4.75 -5.30
CA GLN A 94 16.34 -4.62 -3.91
C GLN A 94 17.80 -5.08 -3.76
N SER A 95 18.66 -4.24 -3.18
CA SER A 95 20.01 -4.65 -2.79
C SER A 95 20.03 -5.27 -1.38
N PRO A 96 21.10 -5.99 -0.99
CA PRO A 96 21.25 -6.54 0.36
C PRO A 96 21.20 -5.49 1.49
N LYS A 97 21.45 -4.21 1.17
CA LYS A 97 21.42 -3.10 2.12
C LYS A 97 20.04 -2.43 2.20
N ASP A 98 19.06 -2.94 1.47
CA ASP A 98 17.73 -2.35 1.39
C ASP A 98 16.68 -3.24 2.05
N VAL A 99 15.59 -2.60 2.47
CA VAL A 99 14.41 -3.20 3.06
C VAL A 99 13.22 -2.83 2.17
N CYS A 100 12.51 -3.83 1.66
CA CYS A 100 11.23 -3.63 1.01
C CYS A 100 10.10 -3.67 2.04
N CYS A 101 9.34 -2.59 2.15
CA CYS A 101 8.11 -2.57 2.94
C CYS A 101 6.91 -2.58 1.99
N SER A 102 5.90 -3.40 2.29
CA SER A 102 4.73 -3.58 1.43
C SER A 102 3.42 -3.53 2.19
N SER A 103 2.40 -2.92 1.56
CA SER A 103 0.98 -3.02 1.92
C SER A 103 0.19 -3.53 0.71
N ASP A 104 -1.14 -3.61 0.84
CA ASP A 104 -2.02 -4.06 -0.25
C ASP A 104 -2.01 -3.11 -1.47
N GLU A 105 -1.61 -1.84 -1.28
CA GLU A 105 -1.62 -0.79 -2.30
C GLU A 105 -0.22 -0.44 -2.83
N GLU A 106 0.83 -0.55 -1.99
CA GLU A 106 2.15 -0.03 -2.32
C GLU A 106 3.28 -0.96 -1.88
N GLN A 107 4.38 -0.94 -2.63
CA GLN A 107 5.66 -1.54 -2.24
C GLN A 107 6.76 -0.49 -2.39
N LEU A 108 7.44 -0.17 -1.28
CA LEU A 108 8.45 0.88 -1.22
C LEU A 108 9.78 0.32 -0.71
N LEU A 109 10.87 0.76 -1.35
CA LEU A 109 12.23 0.34 -1.05
C LEU A 109 12.94 1.39 -0.19
N TYR A 110 13.56 0.96 0.90
CA TYR A 110 14.27 1.81 1.85
C TYR A 110 15.68 1.31 2.10
N SER A 111 16.64 2.20 2.36
CA SER A 111 17.94 1.79 2.87
C SER A 111 17.83 1.33 4.33
N ALA A 112 18.39 0.16 4.63
CA ALA A 112 18.33 -0.47 5.94
C ALA A 112 18.98 0.40 7.02
N LYS A 113 18.27 0.60 8.13
CA LYS A 113 18.70 1.32 9.33
C LYS A 113 18.41 0.47 10.56
N THR A 114 19.34 0.50 11.52
CA THR A 114 19.14 -0.18 12.80
C THR A 114 18.00 0.50 13.58
N GLY A 115 17.16 -0.31 14.24
CA GLY A 115 16.00 0.21 14.97
C GLY A 115 14.83 0.68 14.10
N PHE A 116 14.78 0.27 12.83
CA PHE A 116 13.63 0.53 11.95
C PHE A 116 12.95 -0.78 11.53
N ARG A 117 11.63 -0.72 11.30
CA ARG A 117 10.79 -1.86 10.87
C ARG A 117 9.71 -1.40 9.89
N CYS A 118 9.11 -2.36 9.17
CA CYS A 118 7.97 -2.09 8.29
C CYS A 118 6.64 -2.17 9.06
N CYS A 119 5.70 -1.29 8.69
CA CYS A 119 4.28 -1.36 9.03
C CYS A 119 3.49 -1.04 7.77
N GLY A 120 2.98 -2.07 7.09
CA GLY A 120 2.60 -1.92 5.68
C GLY A 120 3.79 -1.45 4.85
N HIS A 121 3.59 -0.47 3.97
CA HIS A 121 4.65 0.14 3.18
C HIS A 121 5.52 1.16 3.96
N HIS A 122 5.18 1.49 5.22
CA HIS A 122 5.94 2.48 5.98
C HIS A 122 7.16 1.88 6.70
N TYR A 123 8.34 2.46 6.49
CA TYR A 123 9.56 2.12 7.22
C TYR A 123 9.80 3.08 8.39
N TYR A 124 9.53 2.62 9.61
CA TYR A 124 9.43 3.48 10.80
C TYR A 124 10.49 3.16 11.85
N ASN A 125 10.87 4.17 12.63
CA ASN A 125 11.76 4.03 13.79
C ASN A 125 11.00 3.43 14.98
N THR A 126 11.43 2.26 15.46
CA THR A 126 10.77 1.52 16.53
C THR A 126 10.86 2.18 17.90
N SER A 127 11.77 3.13 18.09
CA SER A 127 11.88 3.91 19.33
C SER A 127 10.81 5.01 19.42
N LEU A 128 10.26 5.42 18.27
CA LEU A 128 9.27 6.50 18.17
C LEU A 128 7.87 5.96 17.89
N TRP A 129 7.76 4.83 17.18
CA TRP A 129 6.47 4.29 16.72
C TRP A 129 6.38 2.78 16.90
N SER A 130 5.15 2.26 16.90
CA SER A 130 4.79 0.85 17.01
C SER A 130 3.75 0.53 15.94
N CYS A 131 3.75 -0.70 15.44
CA CYS A 131 2.82 -1.15 14.40
C CYS A 131 1.74 -2.04 15.02
N CYS A 132 0.47 -1.78 14.70
CA CYS A 132 -0.64 -2.64 15.06
C CYS A 132 -1.62 -2.69 13.88
N ALA A 133 -1.87 -3.89 13.34
CA ALA A 133 -2.75 -4.11 12.19
C ALA A 133 -2.43 -3.20 10.97
N GLY A 134 -1.14 -2.95 10.70
CA GLY A 134 -0.72 -2.10 9.59
C GLY A 134 -0.73 -0.58 9.88
N MET A 135 -1.13 -0.16 11.08
CA MET A 135 -1.16 1.24 11.49
C MET A 135 -0.05 1.61 12.48
N LEU A 136 0.61 2.75 12.24
CA LEU A 136 1.64 3.30 13.12
C LEU A 136 1.05 4.06 14.31
N ARG A 137 1.61 3.83 15.50
CA ARG A 137 1.23 4.51 16.75
C ARG A 137 2.47 4.98 17.52
N PRO A 138 2.50 6.21 18.06
CA PRO A 138 3.63 6.68 18.83
C PRO A 138 3.94 5.79 20.05
N VAL A 139 5.18 5.34 20.16
CA VAL A 139 5.70 4.68 21.37
C VAL A 139 5.92 5.78 22.40
N HIS A 140 5.21 5.72 23.52
CA HIS A 140 5.53 6.59 24.64
C HIS A 140 6.77 6.04 25.33
N GLN A 141 7.77 6.89 25.53
CA GLN A 141 9.03 6.52 26.18
C GLN A 141 8.79 5.89 27.57
N PRO A 142 9.58 4.86 27.95
CA PRO A 142 9.52 4.26 29.26
C PRO A 142 10.22 5.17 30.28
N GLY A 143 9.43 6.09 30.85
CA GLY A 143 9.80 6.92 32.00
C GLY A 143 8.62 7.22 32.93
N HIS A 144 7.44 6.64 32.67
CA HIS A 144 6.28 6.75 33.55
C HIS A 144 5.65 5.37 33.74
N HIS A 145 6.23 4.58 34.64
CA HIS A 145 5.53 3.49 35.29
C HIS A 145 4.48 4.08 36.25
N GLU A 146 3.34 4.48 35.70
CA GLU A 146 2.08 4.51 36.44
C GLU A 146 1.01 4.01 35.48
N GLY A 147 0.27 2.97 35.89
CA GLY A 147 -0.73 2.27 35.08
C GLY A 147 -1.51 3.20 34.14
N LYS A 148 -1.18 3.12 32.85
CA LYS A 148 -1.65 4.05 31.82
C LYS A 148 -3.17 4.12 31.81
N ARG A 149 -3.69 5.26 32.24
CA ARG A 149 -5.10 5.65 32.22
C ARG A 149 -5.63 5.61 30.79
N ILE A 150 -6.30 4.54 30.39
CA ILE A 150 -7.06 4.50 29.13
C ILE A 150 -8.34 5.28 29.36
N LYS A 151 -8.22 6.61 29.23
CA LYS A 151 -9.34 7.55 29.16
C LYS A 151 -9.49 7.94 27.70
N VAL A 152 -10.59 7.50 27.10
CA VAL A 152 -10.92 7.81 25.69
C VAL A 152 -12.28 8.48 25.65
N HIS A 153 -12.48 9.36 24.69
CA HIS A 153 -13.78 9.96 24.40
C HIS A 153 -14.38 9.27 23.18
N ILE A 154 -15.71 9.16 23.16
CA ILE A 154 -16.49 8.77 22.00
C ILE A 154 -17.52 9.85 21.74
N GLY A 155 -17.67 10.28 20.50
CA GLY A 155 -18.59 11.35 20.13
C GLY A 155 -18.90 11.35 18.65
N ILE A 156 -19.94 12.08 18.28
CA ILE A 156 -20.39 12.23 16.89
C ILE A 156 -19.72 13.47 16.32
N VAL A 157 -19.10 13.38 15.14
CA VAL A 157 -18.52 14.55 14.48
C VAL A 157 -19.65 15.45 14.00
N GLU A 158 -19.65 16.71 14.42
CA GLU A 158 -20.61 17.72 14.01
C GLU A 158 -20.04 18.60 12.90
N SER A 159 -18.81 19.09 13.08
CA SER A 159 -18.10 19.86 12.07
C SER A 159 -16.59 19.68 12.18
N VAL A 160 -15.90 19.91 11.06
CA VAL A 160 -14.44 19.78 10.93
C VAL A 160 -13.91 21.04 10.28
N SER A 161 -12.90 21.65 10.90
CA SER A 161 -12.15 22.78 10.37
C SER A 161 -10.65 22.44 10.33
N PRO A 162 -9.82 23.24 9.64
CA PRO A 162 -8.38 23.01 9.61
C PRO A 162 -7.68 23.02 10.99
N HIS A 163 -8.29 23.65 12.01
CA HIS A 163 -7.68 23.82 13.34
C HIS A 163 -8.50 23.21 14.47
N SER A 164 -9.68 22.66 14.16
CA SER A 164 -10.55 22.12 15.20
C SER A 164 -11.57 21.13 14.66
N ILE A 165 -11.99 20.23 15.54
CA ILE A 165 -13.10 19.32 15.30
C ILE A 165 -14.12 19.52 16.41
N VAL A 166 -15.38 19.67 16.04
CA VAL A 166 -16.49 19.76 16.98
C VAL A 166 -17.16 18.39 17.05
N PHE A 167 -17.19 17.84 18.26
CA PHE A 167 -17.92 16.61 18.57
C PHE A 167 -19.18 16.93 19.36
N SER A 168 -20.29 16.30 19.00
CA SER A 168 -21.51 16.28 19.77
C SER A 168 -21.71 14.96 20.51
N THR A 169 -22.54 14.97 21.55
CA THR A 169 -22.93 13.76 22.32
C THR A 169 -21.72 12.98 22.85
N VAL A 170 -20.86 13.65 23.62
CA VAL A 170 -19.56 13.08 24.02
C VAL A 170 -19.64 12.30 25.33
N LEU A 171 -19.23 11.04 25.25
CA LEU A 171 -19.01 10.17 26.41
C LEU A 171 -17.52 9.97 26.67
N LYS A 172 -17.15 9.92 27.94
CA LYS A 172 -15.81 9.58 28.41
C LYS A 172 -15.81 8.18 28.98
N ILE A 173 -15.01 7.32 28.39
CA ILE A 173 -14.80 5.93 28.80
C ILE A 173 -13.50 5.87 29.59
N ASN A 174 -13.56 5.33 30.80
CA ASN A 174 -12.39 4.96 31.58
C ASN A 174 -12.28 3.44 31.59
N GLY A 175 -11.38 2.91 30.76
CA GLY A 175 -11.17 1.47 30.61
C GLY A 175 -10.74 0.80 31.92
N ARG A 176 -9.96 1.49 32.77
CA ARG A 176 -9.46 0.92 34.03
C ARG A 176 -10.56 0.69 35.06
N THR A 177 -11.47 1.66 35.20
CA THR A 177 -12.57 1.59 36.18
C THR A 177 -13.87 1.04 35.59
N GLY A 178 -13.90 0.74 34.29
CA GLY A 178 -15.11 0.27 33.61
C GLY A 178 -16.23 1.32 33.54
N SER A 179 -15.91 2.60 33.75
CA SER A 179 -16.92 3.65 33.88
C SER A 179 -17.09 4.47 32.60
N VAL A 180 -18.34 4.82 32.32
CA VAL A 180 -18.73 5.70 31.22
C VAL A 180 -19.47 6.89 31.82
N ARG A 181 -19.11 8.10 31.40
CA ARG A 181 -19.80 9.32 31.83
C ARG A 181 -20.01 10.28 30.67
N ALA A 182 -21.12 11.01 30.68
CA ALA A 182 -21.31 12.15 29.80
C ALA A 182 -20.31 13.27 30.17
N VAL A 183 -19.80 13.99 29.18
CA VAL A 183 -18.88 15.12 29.40
C VAL A 183 -19.57 16.44 29.09
N SER A 184 -19.91 16.65 27.82
CA SER A 184 -20.52 17.87 27.31
C SER A 184 -21.29 17.52 26.03
N PRO A 185 -22.41 18.20 25.74
CA PRO A 185 -23.09 18.03 24.47
C PRO A 185 -22.22 18.48 23.29
N HIS A 186 -21.24 19.37 23.51
CA HIS A 186 -20.29 19.83 22.49
C HIS A 186 -18.85 19.83 23.05
N TYR A 187 -17.91 19.21 22.33
CA TYR A 187 -16.48 19.19 22.66
C TYR A 187 -15.68 19.67 21.47
N ILE A 188 -14.78 20.65 21.69
CA ILE A 188 -13.92 21.20 20.65
C ILE A 188 -12.51 20.65 20.83
N LEU A 189 -12.07 19.79 19.91
CA LEU A 189 -10.71 19.31 19.84
C LEU A 189 -9.90 20.26 18.96
N LYS A 190 -8.88 20.92 19.52
CA LYS A 190 -7.96 21.78 18.77
C LYS A 190 -6.85 20.94 18.14
N LEU A 191 -6.57 21.17 16.87
CA LEU A 191 -5.50 20.51 16.12
C LEU A 191 -4.29 21.45 16.01
N SER A 192 -3.10 20.94 16.35
CA SER A 192 -1.86 21.70 16.32
C SER A 192 -1.15 21.70 14.97
N ASP A 193 -1.48 20.77 14.05
CA ASP A 193 -0.80 20.62 12.76
C ASP A 193 -1.79 20.56 11.58
N HIS A 194 -1.55 21.42 10.58
CA HIS A 194 -2.41 21.65 9.41
C HIS A 194 -2.47 20.48 8.39
N CYS A 195 -1.77 19.37 8.65
CA CYS A 195 -1.60 18.27 7.69
C CYS A 195 -2.13 16.91 8.17
N SER A 196 -2.77 16.83 9.34
CA SER A 196 -3.04 15.53 10.00
C SER A 196 -4.48 15.34 10.47
N SER A 197 -5.45 16.15 10.03
CA SER A 197 -6.85 15.83 10.32
C SER A 197 -7.26 14.62 9.45
N PRO A 198 -7.57 13.46 10.03
CA PRO A 198 -8.05 12.35 9.23
C PRO A 198 -9.36 12.74 8.52
N LYS A 199 -9.69 12.09 7.40
CA LYS A 199 -10.93 12.36 6.67
C LYS A 199 -12.13 11.92 7.52
N LEU A 200 -12.73 12.86 8.24
CA LEU A 200 -13.89 12.63 9.11
C LEU A 200 -15.19 12.95 8.37
N THR A 201 -16.23 12.17 8.64
CA THR A 201 -17.56 12.37 8.09
C THR A 201 -18.49 12.92 9.18
N PRO A 202 -19.12 14.09 8.99
CA PRO A 202 -20.16 14.57 9.90
C PRO A 202 -21.27 13.55 10.11
N GLY A 203 -21.80 13.45 11.33
CA GLY A 203 -22.80 12.47 11.74
C GLY A 203 -22.25 11.07 12.06
N LYS A 204 -20.95 10.80 11.81
CA LYS A 204 -20.32 9.53 12.22
C LYS A 204 -19.73 9.62 13.62
N THR A 205 -19.73 8.49 14.31
CA THR A 205 -19.14 8.36 15.65
C THR A 205 -17.67 8.00 15.53
N TYR A 206 -16.84 8.63 16.37
CA TYR A 206 -15.41 8.35 16.45
C TYR A 206 -14.94 8.31 17.89
N PHE A 207 -13.88 7.54 18.11
CA PHE A 207 -13.11 7.62 19.35
C PHE A 207 -12.04 8.70 19.21
N PHE A 208 -11.76 9.44 20.28
CA PHE A 208 -10.72 10.47 20.28
C PHE A 208 -10.14 10.68 21.69
N ASN A 209 -9.01 11.36 21.77
CA ASN A 209 -8.45 11.89 23.01
C ASN A 209 -8.18 13.40 22.85
N ASP A 210 -7.52 14.01 23.83
CA ASP A 210 -7.29 15.46 23.84
C ASP A 210 -6.32 15.95 22.73
N ALA A 211 -5.78 15.05 21.89
CA ALA A 211 -4.86 15.37 20.81
C ALA A 211 -5.22 14.76 19.44
N ASN A 212 -5.86 13.58 19.40
CA ASN A 212 -6.01 12.77 18.19
C ASN A 212 -7.41 12.17 18.06
N VAL A 213 -7.84 11.97 16.81
CA VAL A 213 -9.05 11.22 16.44
C VAL A 213 -8.66 9.87 15.84
N PHE A 214 -9.33 8.80 16.29
CA PHE A 214 -9.06 7.43 15.86
C PHE A 214 -10.09 7.00 14.81
N THR A 215 -9.69 6.92 13.54
CA THR A 215 -10.59 6.57 12.42
C THR A 215 -10.69 5.08 12.13
N ASP A 216 -9.76 4.28 12.65
CA ASP A 216 -9.65 2.83 12.41
C ASP A 216 -10.69 1.98 13.18
N PHE A 217 -11.49 2.62 14.03
CA PHE A 217 -12.60 1.96 14.74
C PHE A 217 -13.91 1.91 13.94
N ASN A 218 -13.91 2.42 12.71
CA ASN A 218 -15.00 2.25 11.77
C ASN A 218 -14.58 1.17 10.77
N GLN A 219 -15.28 0.02 10.68
CA GLN A 219 -16.63 0.04 10.15
C GLN A 219 -17.65 -0.97 10.68
N GLU A 220 -17.34 -1.93 11.57
CA GLU A 220 -18.33 -3.01 11.80
C GLU A 220 -19.12 -2.98 13.11
N ASN A 221 -18.60 -2.49 14.26
CA ASN A 221 -19.43 -2.38 15.47
C ASN A 221 -18.77 -1.56 16.61
N ILE A 222 -19.34 -0.41 16.98
CA ILE A 222 -18.89 0.39 18.14
C ILE A 222 -18.92 -0.45 19.43
N LEU A 223 -19.89 -1.34 19.58
CA LEU A 223 -20.01 -2.22 20.74
C LEU A 223 -18.81 -3.17 20.85
N HIS A 224 -18.27 -3.63 19.73
CA HIS A 224 -17.08 -4.48 19.71
C HIS A 224 -15.83 -3.71 20.17
N SER A 225 -15.68 -2.45 19.74
CA SER A 225 -14.59 -1.59 20.20
C SER A 225 -14.68 -1.30 21.70
N VAL A 226 -15.88 -1.01 22.21
CA VAL A 226 -16.13 -0.81 23.65
C VAL A 226 -15.87 -2.10 24.44
N HIS A 227 -16.33 -3.24 23.93
CA HIS A 227 -16.06 -4.56 24.53
C HIS A 227 -14.56 -4.82 24.64
N LEU A 228 -13.78 -4.59 23.58
CA LEU A 228 -12.32 -4.74 23.59
C LEU A 228 -11.65 -3.80 24.61
N ILE A 229 -12.11 -2.55 24.71
CA ILE A 229 -11.59 -1.58 25.69
C ILE A 229 -11.76 -2.15 27.10
N PHE A 230 -12.95 -2.62 27.46
CA PHE A 230 -13.16 -3.16 28.81
C PHE A 230 -12.48 -4.51 29.00
N ALA A 231 -12.57 -5.44 28.06
CA ALA A 231 -11.97 -6.77 28.16
C ALA A 231 -10.45 -6.75 28.35
N LYS A 232 -9.75 -5.77 27.75
CA LYS A 232 -8.28 -5.67 27.83
C LYS A 232 -7.79 -4.72 28.94
N CYS A 233 -8.61 -3.77 29.38
CA CYS A 233 -8.15 -2.67 30.22
C CYS A 233 -8.80 -2.63 31.60
N TYR A 234 -9.97 -3.25 31.77
CA TYR A 234 -10.66 -3.29 33.05
C TYR A 234 -9.91 -4.22 34.00
N ARG A 235 -9.57 -3.70 35.17
CA ARG A 235 -9.00 -4.47 36.28
C ARG A 235 -9.84 -4.14 37.51
N PRO A 236 -10.73 -5.06 37.95
CA PRO A 236 -11.54 -4.87 39.14
C PRO A 236 -10.68 -4.64 40.40
#